data_AF-A0A7S4ULK2-F1
#
_entry.id   AF-A0A7S4ULK2-F1
#
_cell.length_a   1.000
_cell.length_b   1.000
_cell.length_c   1.000
_cell.angle_alpha   90.00
_cell.angle_beta   90.00
_cell.angle_gamma   90.00
#
_symmetry.space_group_name_H-M   'P 1'
#
loop_
_entity.id
_entity.type
_entity.pdbx_description
1 polymer ?
#
loop_
_entity_poly.entity_id
_entity_poly.type
_entity_poly.pdbx_seq_one_letter_code
_entity_poly.pdbx_strand_id
1 'polypeptide(L)'
;VKMALVAAGGNDGQLITRPGEAPLPNCLARLIQNKHQIVVDALPYIDKEYDNPHYRQVVDRMVEEEMESFAPEDYISSLPPIPALSLPEGSALRAEYDRMMQDEEYKFAEFDMSRYECHAPQGKDAADPEKWKEAVRTAQAHHELTTARGYNSEMLAQHGSNAWRAYNSGLEDLNQVYKFENDQMKAKVVEINRKRMADQLMMENKIRRLSERYQLAVTKNMRIEAECIRLEKELGISNEETTGESS
;
A
#
# COMPACT_ATOMS: atom_id res chain seq x y z
N VAL A 1 3.56 45.26 -22.59
CA VAL A 1 2.48 46.07 -21.96
C VAL A 1 1.55 45.08 -21.27
N LYS A 2 1.43 44.92 -19.96
CA LYS A 2 1.83 45.64 -18.75
C LYS A 2 2.37 44.63 -17.71
N MET A 3 3.30 45.09 -16.89
CA MET A 3 3.69 44.47 -15.63
C MET A 3 2.50 44.43 -14.64
N ALA A 4 2.49 43.42 -13.76
CA ALA A 4 1.92 43.56 -12.42
C ALA A 4 2.68 42.63 -11.45
N LEU A 5 3.63 43.23 -10.75
CA LEU A 5 4.14 42.76 -9.47
C LEU A 5 3.01 42.97 -8.44
N VAL A 6 2.58 41.92 -7.73
CA VAL A 6 1.80 42.07 -6.49
C VAL A 6 2.43 41.19 -5.44
N ALA A 7 3.21 41.82 -4.57
CA ALA A 7 3.48 41.33 -3.25
C ALA A 7 2.19 41.49 -2.43
N ALA A 8 1.68 40.39 -1.89
CA ALA A 8 0.75 40.40 -0.78
C ALA A 8 1.05 39.16 0.08
N GLY A 9 1.60 39.40 1.26
CA GLY A 9 1.59 38.41 2.33
C GLY A 9 0.13 38.10 2.68
N GLY A 10 -0.19 36.82 2.73
CA GLY A 10 -1.50 36.29 3.05
C GLY A 10 -1.39 34.78 3.11
N ASN A 11 -1.32 34.27 4.34
CA ASN A 11 -1.01 32.89 4.69
C ASN A 11 -2.26 31.99 4.55
N ASP A 12 -2.81 31.88 3.35
CA ASP A 12 -3.92 30.97 3.06
C ASP A 12 -3.54 30.08 1.87
N GLY A 13 -3.21 28.83 2.17
CA GLY A 13 -2.81 27.79 1.22
C GLY A 13 -3.96 27.32 0.31
N GLN A 14 -4.56 28.23 -0.45
CA GLN A 14 -5.54 27.87 -1.46
C GLN A 14 -4.80 27.46 -2.75
N LEU A 15 -4.71 26.15 -2.96
CA LEU A 15 -4.21 25.59 -4.22
C LEU A 15 -5.07 26.08 -5.39
N ILE A 16 -4.44 26.72 -6.35
CA ILE A 16 -5.06 27.10 -7.63
C ILE A 16 -5.28 25.81 -8.43
N THR A 17 -6.47 25.23 -8.32
CA THR A 17 -6.91 24.14 -9.22
C THR A 17 -7.25 24.72 -10.59
N ARG A 18 -6.75 24.10 -11.67
CA ARG A 18 -7.18 24.45 -13.03
C ARG A 18 -8.68 24.15 -13.18
N PRO A 19 -9.47 25.00 -13.84
CA PRO A 19 -10.90 24.77 -13.99
C PRO A 19 -11.15 23.53 -14.87
N GLY A 20 -11.69 22.46 -14.28
CA GLY A 20 -12.14 21.25 -15.00
C GLY A 20 -11.63 19.90 -14.48
N GLU A 21 -10.78 19.85 -13.46
CA GLU A 21 -10.27 18.59 -12.90
C GLU A 21 -11.09 18.17 -11.67
N ALA A 22 -11.55 16.91 -11.64
CA ALA A 22 -12.30 16.37 -10.50
C ALA A 22 -11.44 16.46 -9.22
N PRO A 23 -12.01 16.83 -8.06
CA PRO A 23 -11.27 16.92 -6.82
C PRO A 23 -10.66 15.56 -6.49
N LEU A 24 -9.36 15.54 -6.19
CA LEU A 24 -8.64 14.33 -5.79
C LEU A 24 -9.41 13.62 -4.66
N PRO A 25 -9.45 12.27 -4.66
CA PRO A 25 -10.12 11.51 -3.60
C PRO A 25 -9.68 12.01 -2.22
N ASN A 26 -10.69 12.28 -1.36
CA ASN A 26 -10.55 12.96 -0.07
C ASN A 26 -9.53 12.30 0.88
N CYS A 27 -9.17 11.03 0.65
CA CYS A 27 -8.13 10.30 1.38
C CYS A 27 -6.71 10.75 1.07
N LEU A 28 -6.38 11.05 -0.20
CA LEU A 28 -5.05 11.53 -0.59
C LEU A 28 -4.85 13.00 -0.22
N ALA A 29 -5.91 13.80 -0.30
CA ALA A 29 -5.87 15.21 0.08
C ALA A 29 -5.59 15.40 1.58
N ARG A 30 -6.09 14.51 2.44
CA ARG A 30 -5.86 14.56 3.89
C ARG A 30 -4.48 14.08 4.32
N LEU A 31 -3.85 13.14 3.62
CA LEU A 31 -2.49 12.69 3.95
C LEU A 31 -1.44 13.81 3.81
N ILE A 32 -1.73 14.80 2.96
CA ILE A 32 -0.88 15.97 2.72
C ILE A 32 -1.17 17.10 3.73
N GLN A 33 -2.32 17.08 4.41
CA GLN A 33 -2.72 18.04 5.45
C GLN A 33 -2.08 17.76 6.83
N ASN A 34 -0.92 17.14 6.87
CA ASN A 34 -0.17 17.01 8.11
C ASN A 34 0.30 18.39 8.57
N LYS A 35 -0.26 18.82 9.71
CA LYS A 35 -0.14 20.15 10.34
C LYS A 35 1.26 20.49 10.85
N HIS A 36 2.21 19.59 10.68
CA HIS A 36 3.64 19.81 10.83
C HIS A 36 4.29 19.30 9.55
N GLN A 37 4.60 20.20 8.62
CA GLN A 37 5.48 19.87 7.51
C GLN A 37 6.89 19.74 8.10
N ILE A 38 7.13 18.63 8.81
CA ILE A 38 8.47 18.18 9.16
C ILE A 38 9.09 17.88 7.81
N VAL A 39 9.89 18.82 7.32
CA VAL A 39 10.70 18.62 6.11
C VAL A 39 11.79 17.64 6.51
N VAL A 40 11.46 16.36 6.45
CA VAL A 40 12.43 15.28 6.62
C VAL A 40 13.27 15.27 5.35
N ASP A 41 14.49 15.79 5.44
CA ASP A 41 15.45 15.76 4.34
C ASP A 41 16.26 14.47 4.42
N ALA A 42 16.14 13.62 3.41
CA ALA A 42 16.92 12.41 3.25
C ALA A 42 17.33 12.32 1.77
N LEU A 43 18.60 12.02 1.51
CA LEU A 43 19.17 12.05 0.15
C LEU A 43 19.64 10.66 -0.32
N PRO A 44 18.74 9.69 -0.60
CA PRO A 44 19.12 8.33 -0.97
C PRO A 44 20.08 8.19 -2.16
N TYR A 45 20.06 9.10 -3.13
CA TYR A 45 20.96 9.01 -4.29
C TYR A 45 22.39 9.50 -4.00
N ILE A 46 22.60 10.27 -2.92
CA ILE A 46 23.90 10.78 -2.48
C ILE A 46 24.46 9.93 -1.34
N ASP A 47 23.63 9.67 -0.32
CA ASP A 47 24.03 9.07 0.95
C ASP A 47 24.16 7.55 0.85
N LYS A 48 25.11 7.01 0.08
CA LYS A 48 25.26 5.56 -0.14
C LYS A 48 25.70 4.75 1.09
N GLU A 49 25.99 5.41 2.20
CA GLU A 49 26.48 4.77 3.42
C GLU A 49 25.42 3.90 4.10
N TYR A 50 24.12 4.15 3.87
CA TYR A 50 23.04 3.32 4.43
C TYR A 50 23.03 1.89 3.88
N ASP A 51 23.65 1.62 2.72
CA ASP A 51 23.75 0.27 2.16
C ASP A 51 24.65 -0.65 2.99
N ASN A 52 25.48 -0.09 3.90
CA ASN A 52 26.31 -0.88 4.79
C ASN A 52 25.46 -1.53 5.90
N PRO A 53 25.45 -2.88 6.00
CA PRO A 53 24.68 -3.58 7.02
C PRO A 53 25.00 -3.17 8.46
N HIS A 54 26.24 -2.71 8.73
CA HIS A 54 26.64 -2.27 10.06
C HIS A 54 25.85 -1.04 10.53
N TYR A 55 25.72 -0.02 9.69
CA TYR A 55 24.96 1.18 10.05
C TYR A 55 23.47 0.89 10.21
N ARG A 56 22.93 -0.02 9.41
CA ARG A 56 21.54 -0.46 9.55
C ARG A 56 21.27 -1.09 10.92
N GLN A 57 22.11 -2.02 11.37
CA GLN A 57 21.96 -2.64 12.69
C GLN A 57 22.06 -1.62 13.84
N VAL A 58 22.97 -0.65 13.70
CA VAL A 58 23.17 0.39 14.71
C VAL A 58 21.96 1.34 14.78
N VAL A 59 21.39 1.71 13.62
CA VAL A 59 20.15 2.51 13.54
C VAL A 59 18.96 1.74 14.06
N ASP A 60 18.79 0.48 13.66
CA ASP A 60 17.68 -0.38 14.10
C ASP A 60 17.69 -0.51 15.63
N ARG A 61 18.85 -0.73 16.26
CA ARG A 61 18.99 -0.75 17.72
C ARG A 61 18.59 0.58 18.37
N MET A 62 19.03 1.71 17.83
CA MET A 62 18.64 3.03 18.36
C MET A 62 17.13 3.27 18.23
N VAL A 63 16.51 2.80 17.14
CA VAL A 63 15.05 2.87 16.96
C VAL A 63 14.35 1.99 18.00
N GLU A 64 14.85 0.79 18.27
CA GLU A 64 14.30 -0.10 19.31
C GLU A 64 14.39 0.54 20.71
N GLU A 65 15.52 1.14 21.07
CA GLU A 65 15.71 1.86 22.34
C GLU A 65 14.70 3.02 22.49
N GLU A 66 14.47 3.79 21.41
CA GLU A 66 13.45 4.85 21.41
C GLU A 66 12.02 4.28 21.46
N MET A 67 11.76 3.16 20.78
CA MET A 67 10.46 2.47 20.83
C MET A 67 10.13 1.92 22.21
N GLU A 68 11.12 1.54 23.02
CA GLU A 68 10.92 1.15 24.42
C GLU A 68 10.54 2.34 25.31
N SER A 69 11.11 3.52 25.05
CA SER A 69 10.82 4.73 25.81
C SER A 69 9.54 5.43 25.34
N PHE A 70 9.12 5.21 24.10
CA PHE A 70 8.01 5.92 23.48
C PHE A 70 6.69 5.14 23.59
N ALA A 71 5.62 5.84 23.98
CA ALA A 71 4.26 5.33 23.87
C ALA A 71 3.63 5.84 22.56
N PRO A 72 3.37 4.96 21.57
CA PRO A 72 2.81 5.40 20.29
C PRO A 72 1.45 6.05 20.44
N GLU A 73 1.27 7.21 19.80
CA GLU A 73 -0.06 7.74 19.54
C GLU A 73 -0.83 6.80 18.59
N ASP A 74 -2.16 6.80 18.67
CA ASP A 74 -3.01 6.00 17.78
C ASP A 74 -2.92 6.55 16.34
N TYR A 75 -1.96 6.03 15.58
CA TYR A 75 -1.73 6.36 14.18
C TYR A 75 -2.90 5.94 13.27
N ILE A 76 -3.79 5.06 13.75
CA ILE A 76 -4.97 4.57 13.03
C ILE A 76 -6.13 5.57 13.17
N SER A 77 -6.13 6.42 14.19
CA SER A 77 -7.17 7.44 14.41
C SER A 77 -7.37 8.41 13.23
N SER A 78 -6.31 8.62 12.45
CA SER A 78 -6.32 9.46 11.25
C SER A 78 -6.94 8.78 10.02
N LEU A 79 -7.01 7.44 10.03
CA LEU A 79 -7.59 6.64 8.96
C LEU A 79 -9.11 6.61 9.10
N PRO A 80 -9.85 6.55 7.97
CA PRO A 80 -11.28 6.31 8.06
C PRO A 80 -11.54 4.98 8.79
N PRO A 81 -12.61 4.91 9.62
CA PRO A 81 -12.94 3.68 10.31
C PRO A 81 -13.16 2.57 9.30
N ILE A 82 -12.65 1.37 9.62
CA ILE A 82 -12.87 0.19 8.80
C ILE A 82 -14.38 0.00 8.66
N PRO A 83 -14.93 -0.09 7.43
CA PRO A 83 -16.34 -0.30 7.25
C PRO A 83 -16.74 -1.59 7.95
N ALA A 84 -17.71 -1.49 8.87
CA ALA A 84 -18.24 -2.66 9.56
C ALA A 84 -18.79 -3.66 8.53
N LEU A 85 -18.50 -4.94 8.73
CA LEU A 85 -19.02 -6.00 7.87
C LEU A 85 -20.54 -6.10 8.04
N SER A 86 -21.26 -5.42 7.16
CA SER A 86 -22.73 -5.44 7.12
C SER A 86 -23.20 -6.60 6.25
N LEU A 87 -23.32 -7.79 6.84
CA LEU A 87 -24.01 -8.90 6.19
C LEU A 87 -25.52 -8.71 6.33
N PRO A 88 -26.33 -8.95 5.29
CA PRO A 88 -27.78 -8.92 5.40
C PRO A 88 -28.26 -9.87 6.50
N GLU A 89 -29.16 -9.39 7.36
CA GLU A 89 -29.81 -10.21 8.39
C GLU A 89 -30.54 -11.39 7.73
N GLY A 90 -30.34 -12.60 8.26
CA GLY A 90 -30.92 -13.83 7.72
C GLY A 90 -30.22 -14.41 6.49
N SER A 91 -29.11 -13.82 6.03
CA SER A 91 -28.30 -14.44 4.97
C SER A 91 -27.55 -15.67 5.49
N ALA A 92 -27.36 -16.68 4.62
CA ALA A 92 -26.51 -17.83 4.94
C ALA A 92 -25.08 -17.40 5.33
N LEU A 93 -24.58 -16.32 4.74
CA LEU A 93 -23.29 -15.72 5.09
C LEU A 93 -23.25 -15.21 6.52
N ARG A 94 -24.35 -14.61 7.01
CA ARG A 94 -24.43 -14.15 8.41
C ARG A 94 -24.44 -15.33 9.37
N ALA A 95 -25.19 -16.38 9.06
CA ALA A 95 -25.22 -17.60 9.86
C ALA A 95 -23.83 -18.28 9.92
N GLU A 96 -23.12 -18.36 8.79
CA GLU A 96 -21.75 -18.89 8.74
C GLU A 96 -20.77 -17.99 9.51
N TYR A 97 -20.91 -16.67 9.41
CA TYR A 97 -20.11 -15.72 10.18
C TYR A 97 -20.32 -15.91 11.68
N ASP A 98 -21.57 -15.99 12.14
CA ASP A 98 -21.89 -16.21 13.55
C ASP A 98 -21.39 -17.58 14.04
N ARG A 99 -21.49 -18.63 13.22
CA ARG A 99 -20.93 -19.96 13.49
C ARG A 99 -19.40 -19.95 13.63
N MET A 100 -18.71 -19.27 12.72
CA MET A 100 -17.25 -19.10 12.77
C MET A 100 -16.84 -18.31 14.02
N MET A 101 -17.58 -17.26 14.37
CA MET A 101 -17.34 -16.49 15.59
C MET A 101 -17.57 -17.29 16.88
N GLN A 102 -18.32 -18.39 16.80
CA GLN A 102 -18.57 -19.32 17.90
C GLN A 102 -17.57 -20.49 17.93
N ASP A 103 -16.56 -20.50 17.05
CA ASP A 103 -15.60 -21.60 16.88
C ASP A 103 -16.27 -22.98 16.71
N GLU A 104 -17.50 -23.01 16.17
CA GLU A 104 -18.19 -24.26 15.91
C GLU A 104 -17.58 -24.95 14.69
N GLU A 105 -17.09 -26.18 14.90
CA GLU A 105 -16.54 -27.00 13.82
C GLU A 105 -17.58 -27.23 12.72
N TYR A 106 -17.21 -26.95 11.46
CA TYR A 106 -18.11 -27.16 10.34
C TYR A 106 -18.24 -28.65 10.05
N LYS A 107 -19.37 -29.23 10.42
CA LYS A 107 -19.73 -30.58 9.98
C LYS A 107 -20.40 -30.46 8.63
N PHE A 108 -19.60 -30.59 7.57
CA PHE A 108 -20.11 -30.71 6.21
C PHE A 108 -21.11 -31.88 6.19
N ALA A 109 -22.38 -31.61 5.90
CA ALA A 109 -23.35 -32.68 5.68
C ALA A 109 -22.92 -33.41 4.39
N GLU A 110 -22.67 -34.72 4.49
CA GLU A 110 -22.30 -35.53 3.33
C GLU A 110 -23.30 -35.29 2.18
N PHE A 111 -22.78 -35.13 0.97
CA PHE A 111 -23.62 -34.93 -0.20
C PHE A 111 -24.49 -36.18 -0.39
N ASP A 112 -25.80 -36.01 -0.29
CA ASP A 112 -26.73 -37.08 -0.56
C ASP A 112 -26.77 -37.37 -2.07
N MET A 113 -26.00 -38.37 -2.48
CA MET A 113 -25.98 -38.86 -3.86
C MET A 113 -27.14 -39.81 -4.16
N SER A 114 -27.85 -40.31 -3.13
CA SER A 114 -28.92 -41.31 -3.29
C SER A 114 -30.08 -40.78 -4.13
N ARG A 115 -30.31 -39.46 -4.12
CA ARG A 115 -31.30 -38.78 -4.96
C ARG A 115 -31.05 -38.94 -6.47
N TYR A 116 -29.79 -39.12 -6.87
CA TYR A 116 -29.43 -39.25 -8.28
C TYR A 116 -29.27 -40.70 -8.74
N GLU A 117 -29.51 -41.66 -7.85
CA GLU A 117 -29.40 -43.07 -8.13
C GLU A 117 -30.80 -43.64 -8.42
N CYS A 118 -30.99 -44.12 -9.65
CA CYS A 118 -32.23 -44.79 -10.04
C CYS A 118 -32.08 -46.29 -9.83
N HIS A 119 -32.42 -46.78 -8.63
CA HIS A 119 -32.44 -48.22 -8.33
C HIS A 119 -33.86 -48.77 -8.38
N ALA A 120 -34.01 -49.98 -8.93
CA ALA A 120 -35.26 -50.71 -8.80
C ALA A 120 -35.44 -51.17 -7.33
N PRO A 121 -36.65 -51.07 -6.75
CA PRO A 121 -36.93 -51.63 -5.42
C PRO A 121 -36.59 -53.13 -5.38
N GLN A 122 -35.80 -53.57 -4.40
CA GLN A 122 -35.38 -54.98 -4.25
C GLN A 122 -35.82 -55.57 -2.90
N GLY A 123 -35.94 -56.90 -2.82
CA GLY A 123 -36.24 -57.59 -1.56
C GLY A 123 -37.62 -57.24 -1.00
N LYS A 124 -37.66 -56.79 0.26
CA LYS A 124 -38.92 -56.41 0.95
C LYS A 124 -39.61 -55.20 0.32
N ASP A 125 -38.83 -54.34 -0.35
CA ASP A 125 -39.31 -53.12 -0.98
C ASP A 125 -39.97 -53.38 -2.33
N ALA A 126 -39.65 -54.52 -2.97
CA ALA A 126 -40.30 -54.94 -4.20
C ALA A 126 -41.77 -55.37 -3.97
N ALA A 127 -42.14 -55.70 -2.73
CA ALA A 127 -43.52 -56.05 -2.37
C ALA A 127 -44.40 -54.83 -2.09
N ASP A 128 -43.82 -53.63 -1.95
CA ASP A 128 -44.52 -52.38 -1.66
C ASP A 128 -44.81 -51.60 -2.96
N PRO A 129 -46.10 -51.44 -3.36
CA PRO A 129 -46.46 -50.69 -4.56
C PRO A 129 -46.08 -49.21 -4.54
N GLU A 130 -46.01 -48.57 -3.36
CA GLU A 130 -45.68 -47.14 -3.28
C GLU A 130 -44.22 -46.88 -3.61
N LYS A 131 -43.31 -47.77 -3.21
CA LYS A 131 -41.88 -47.69 -3.56
C LYS A 131 -41.63 -47.83 -5.06
N TRP A 132 -42.44 -48.63 -5.75
CA TRP A 132 -42.40 -48.69 -7.22
C TRP A 132 -42.86 -47.39 -7.88
N LYS A 133 -43.91 -46.74 -7.35
CA LYS A 133 -44.35 -45.43 -7.86
C LYS A 133 -43.29 -44.36 -7.66
N GLU A 134 -42.61 -44.35 -6.52
CA GLU A 134 -41.50 -43.44 -6.25
C GLU A 134 -40.33 -43.69 -7.20
N ALA A 135 -39.89 -44.95 -7.37
CA ALA A 135 -38.84 -45.32 -8.31
C ALA A 135 -39.17 -44.91 -9.76
N VAL A 136 -40.43 -45.07 -10.19
CA VAL A 136 -40.88 -44.63 -11.52
C VAL A 136 -40.84 -43.10 -11.65
N ARG A 137 -41.28 -42.35 -10.64
CA ARG A 137 -41.19 -40.88 -10.65
C ARG A 137 -39.74 -40.40 -10.71
N THR A 138 -38.85 -41.04 -9.96
CA THR A 138 -37.41 -40.76 -9.99
C THR A 138 -36.82 -41.08 -11.36
N ALA A 139 -37.15 -42.24 -11.95
CA ALA A 139 -36.73 -42.61 -13.30
C ALA A 139 -37.23 -41.62 -14.38
N GLN A 140 -38.48 -41.17 -14.28
CA GLN A 140 -39.03 -40.13 -15.16
C GLN A 140 -38.27 -38.81 -15.01
N ALA A 141 -38.01 -38.36 -13.77
CA ALA A 141 -37.21 -37.17 -13.53
C ALA A 141 -35.78 -37.29 -14.09
N HIS A 142 -35.16 -38.46 -13.99
CA HIS A 142 -33.85 -38.76 -14.58
C HIS A 142 -33.86 -38.73 -16.11
N HIS A 143 -34.92 -39.26 -16.72
CA HIS A 143 -35.09 -39.20 -18.16
C HIS A 143 -35.15 -37.75 -18.65
N GLU A 144 -36.02 -36.94 -18.05
CA GLU A 144 -36.15 -35.52 -18.39
C GLU A 144 -34.83 -34.75 -18.18
N LEU A 145 -34.14 -34.99 -17.06
CA LEU A 145 -32.83 -34.39 -16.80
C LEU A 145 -31.79 -34.76 -17.87
N THR A 146 -31.75 -36.03 -18.27
CA THR A 146 -30.80 -36.51 -19.28
C THR A 146 -31.12 -35.93 -20.65
N THR A 147 -32.40 -35.85 -21.00
CA THR A 147 -32.88 -35.20 -22.23
C THR A 147 -32.49 -33.72 -22.26
N ALA A 148 -32.73 -32.97 -21.18
CA ALA A 148 -32.33 -31.57 -21.04
C ALA A 148 -30.79 -31.39 -21.11
N ARG A 149 -30.02 -32.29 -20.48
CA ARG A 149 -28.56 -32.31 -20.60
C ARG A 149 -28.10 -32.57 -22.03
N GLY A 150 -28.82 -33.42 -22.78
CA GLY A 150 -28.60 -33.64 -24.20
C GLY A 150 -28.72 -32.33 -24.99
N TYR A 151 -29.85 -31.65 -24.86
CA TYR A 151 -30.06 -30.35 -25.52
C TYR A 151 -29.02 -29.29 -25.12
N ASN A 152 -28.66 -29.22 -23.84
CA ASN A 152 -27.62 -28.30 -23.38
C ASN A 152 -26.25 -28.63 -23.98
N SER A 153 -25.92 -29.92 -24.10
CA SER A 153 -24.68 -30.38 -24.71
C SER A 153 -24.64 -30.09 -26.21
N GLU A 154 -25.78 -30.24 -26.90
CA GLU A 154 -25.90 -29.86 -28.31
C GLU A 154 -25.71 -28.34 -28.49
N MET A 155 -26.34 -27.51 -27.67
CA MET A 155 -26.13 -26.06 -27.69
C MET A 155 -24.68 -25.68 -27.41
N LEU A 156 -24.04 -26.34 -26.44
CA LEU A 156 -22.64 -26.11 -26.10
C LEU A 156 -21.71 -26.56 -27.24
N ALA A 157 -22.00 -27.68 -27.92
CA ALA A 157 -21.23 -28.13 -29.06
C ALA A 157 -21.32 -27.15 -30.24
N GLN A 158 -22.51 -26.57 -30.47
CA GLN A 158 -22.73 -25.62 -31.56
C GLN A 158 -22.15 -24.23 -31.28
N HIS A 159 -22.32 -23.70 -30.06
CA HIS A 159 -22.01 -22.30 -29.74
C HIS A 159 -20.85 -22.11 -28.76
N GLY A 160 -20.49 -23.14 -28.00
CA GLY A 160 -19.52 -23.04 -26.91
C GLY A 160 -18.17 -22.50 -27.37
N SER A 161 -17.61 -23.03 -28.47
CA SER A 161 -16.31 -22.57 -28.97
C SER A 161 -16.32 -21.08 -29.39
N ASN A 162 -17.42 -20.62 -30.00
CA ASN A 162 -17.57 -19.22 -30.41
C ASN A 162 -17.77 -18.30 -29.19
N ALA A 163 -18.58 -18.71 -28.22
CA ALA A 163 -18.78 -17.98 -26.98
C ALA A 163 -17.48 -17.84 -26.17
N TRP A 164 -16.70 -18.92 -26.05
CA TRP A 164 -15.40 -18.90 -25.40
C TRP A 164 -14.40 -18.00 -26.11
N ARG A 165 -14.38 -17.98 -27.45
CA ARG A 165 -13.53 -17.05 -28.20
C ARG A 165 -13.92 -15.59 -27.98
N ALA A 166 -15.21 -15.28 -27.97
CA ALA A 166 -15.69 -13.92 -27.66
C ALA A 166 -15.33 -13.50 -26.23
N TYR A 167 -15.50 -14.40 -25.26
CA TYR A 167 -15.10 -14.16 -23.87
C TYR A 167 -13.59 -13.91 -23.73
N ASN A 168 -12.77 -14.76 -24.36
CA ASN A 168 -11.31 -14.59 -24.35
C ASN A 168 -10.89 -13.27 -24.99
N SER A 169 -11.51 -12.86 -26.11
CA SER A 169 -11.27 -11.55 -26.72
C SER A 169 -11.54 -10.41 -25.74
N GLY A 170 -12.66 -10.46 -25.01
CA GLY A 170 -12.97 -9.46 -23.98
C GLY A 170 -11.96 -9.44 -22.83
N LEU A 171 -11.45 -10.60 -22.43
CA LEU A 171 -10.38 -10.68 -21.43
C LEU A 171 -9.06 -10.12 -21.94
N GLU A 172 -8.73 -10.34 -23.21
CA GLU A 172 -7.54 -9.77 -23.85
C GLU A 172 -7.61 -8.24 -23.91
N ASP A 173 -8.76 -7.68 -24.30
CA ASP A 173 -8.99 -6.24 -24.32
C ASP A 173 -8.84 -5.63 -22.91
N LEU A 174 -9.44 -6.27 -21.90
CA LEU A 174 -9.29 -5.84 -20.50
C LEU A 174 -7.83 -5.91 -20.03
N ASN A 175 -7.11 -6.96 -20.42
CA ASN A 175 -5.70 -7.11 -20.10
C ASN A 175 -4.85 -6.01 -20.72
N GLN A 176 -5.15 -5.61 -21.97
CA GLN A 176 -4.47 -4.51 -22.65
C GLN A 176 -4.69 -3.17 -21.93
N VAL A 177 -5.92 -2.89 -21.47
CA VAL A 177 -6.24 -1.69 -20.69
C VAL A 177 -5.40 -1.64 -19.41
N TYR A 178 -5.39 -2.72 -18.61
CA TYR A 178 -4.60 -2.75 -17.38
C TYR A 178 -3.10 -2.69 -17.62
N LYS A 179 -2.59 -3.30 -18.69
CA LYS A 179 -1.18 -3.17 -19.08
C LYS A 179 -0.83 -1.73 -19.41
N PHE A 180 -1.65 -1.06 -20.20
CA PHE A 180 -1.46 0.35 -20.55
C PHE A 180 -1.47 1.26 -19.32
N GLU A 181 -2.41 1.08 -18.39
CA GLU A 181 -2.44 1.82 -17.14
C GLU A 181 -1.20 1.57 -16.28
N ASN A 182 -0.78 0.31 -16.16
CA ASN A 182 0.43 -0.07 -15.41
C ASN A 182 1.69 0.56 -16.01
N ASP A 183 1.83 0.53 -17.34
CA ASP A 183 2.97 1.12 -18.03
C ASP A 183 3.00 2.65 -17.89
N GLN A 184 1.84 3.31 -17.95
CA GLN A 184 1.74 4.74 -17.62
C GLN A 184 2.16 5.04 -16.19
N MET A 185 1.74 4.22 -15.22
CA MET A 185 2.12 4.41 -13.82
C MET A 185 3.62 4.19 -13.60
N LYS A 186 4.20 3.16 -14.22
CA LYS A 186 5.66 2.95 -14.23
C LYS A 186 6.40 4.13 -14.83
N ALA A 187 5.93 4.67 -15.96
CA ALA A 187 6.53 5.84 -16.59
C ALA A 187 6.48 7.07 -15.66
N LYS A 188 5.37 7.29 -14.96
CA LYS A 188 5.25 8.36 -13.94
C LYS A 188 6.23 8.16 -12.79
N VAL A 189 6.37 6.93 -12.27
CA VAL A 189 7.33 6.60 -11.21
C VAL A 189 8.75 6.89 -11.67
N VAL A 190 9.12 6.47 -12.88
CA VAL A 190 10.45 6.72 -13.45
C VAL A 190 10.71 8.22 -13.60
N GLU A 191 9.74 8.99 -14.09
CA GLU A 191 9.89 10.44 -14.22
C GLU A 191 10.07 11.14 -12.87
N ILE A 192 9.31 10.73 -11.83
CA ILE A 192 9.47 11.25 -10.47
C ILE A 192 10.86 10.90 -9.92
N ASN A 193 11.31 9.66 -10.09
CA ASN A 193 12.63 9.24 -9.65
C ASN A 193 13.74 10.00 -10.40
N ARG A 194 13.56 10.26 -11.69
CA ARG A 194 14.50 11.07 -12.49
C ARG A 194 14.61 12.50 -11.96
N LYS A 195 13.47 13.14 -11.66
CA LYS A 195 13.44 14.48 -11.06
C LYS A 195 14.12 14.49 -9.70
N ARG A 196 13.78 13.54 -8.82
CA ARG A 196 14.39 13.38 -7.49
C ARG A 196 15.91 13.23 -7.60
N MET A 197 16.38 12.39 -8.51
CA MET A 197 17.82 12.19 -8.74
C MET A 197 18.50 13.48 -9.20
N ALA A 198 17.90 14.20 -10.16
CA ALA A 198 18.46 15.47 -10.65
C ALA A 198 18.53 16.54 -9.56
N ASP A 199 17.48 16.67 -8.75
CA ASP A 199 17.43 17.62 -7.64
C ASP A 199 18.50 17.28 -6.59
N GLN A 200 18.63 16.00 -6.23
CA GLN A 200 19.65 15.57 -5.27
C GLN A 200 21.08 15.82 -5.79
N LEU A 201 21.40 15.47 -7.03
CA LEU A 201 22.72 15.74 -7.62
C LEU A 201 23.04 17.25 -7.67
N MET A 202 22.03 18.11 -7.87
CA MET A 202 22.20 19.55 -7.76
C MET A 202 22.55 19.98 -6.33
N MET A 203 21.88 19.40 -5.33
CA MET A 203 22.13 19.66 -3.91
C MET A 203 23.49 19.12 -3.45
N GLU A 204 23.96 17.99 -3.97
CA GLU A 204 25.30 17.44 -3.68
C GLU A 204 26.40 18.48 -3.93
N ASN A 205 26.35 19.13 -5.09
CA ASN A 205 27.29 20.19 -5.45
C ASN A 205 27.20 21.41 -4.52
N LYS A 206 26.03 21.69 -3.94
CA LYS A 206 25.85 22.75 -2.95
C LYS A 206 26.42 22.33 -1.59
N ILE A 207 26.12 21.11 -1.13
CA ILE A 207 26.62 20.53 0.12
C ILE A 207 28.14 20.48 0.10
N ARG A 208 28.74 19.95 -0.97
CA ARG A 208 30.20 19.91 -1.13
C ARG A 208 30.85 21.29 -1.04
N ARG A 209 30.31 22.29 -1.75
CA ARG A 209 30.82 23.68 -1.69
C ARG A 209 30.64 24.34 -0.33
N LEU A 210 29.62 23.96 0.44
CA LEU A 210 29.42 24.46 1.80
C LEU A 210 30.37 23.77 2.78
N SER A 211 30.58 22.46 2.62
CA SER A 211 31.54 21.68 3.41
C SER A 211 32.97 22.17 3.21
N GLU A 212 33.40 22.40 1.95
CA GLU A 212 34.71 22.97 1.64
C GLU A 212 34.90 24.36 2.28
N ARG A 213 33.87 25.22 2.21
CA ARG A 213 33.91 26.55 2.85
C ARG A 213 33.95 26.47 4.36
N TYR A 214 33.21 25.53 4.96
CA TYR A 214 33.23 25.27 6.39
C TYR A 214 34.61 24.81 6.85
N GLN A 215 35.19 23.81 6.18
CA GLN A 215 36.54 23.31 6.49
C GLN A 215 37.59 24.40 6.36
N LEU A 216 37.51 25.22 5.31
CA LEU A 216 38.41 26.36 5.13
C LEU A 216 38.27 27.39 6.25
N ALA A 217 37.04 27.74 6.64
CA ALA A 217 36.77 28.68 7.72
C ALA A 217 37.31 28.15 9.06
N VAL A 218 37.06 26.88 9.37
CA VAL A 218 37.58 26.22 10.59
C VAL A 218 39.12 26.23 10.59
N THR A 219 39.74 25.81 9.48
CA THR A 219 41.21 25.78 9.37
C THR A 219 41.81 27.18 9.46
N LYS A 220 41.16 28.19 8.87
CA LYS A 220 41.58 29.58 8.96
C LYS A 220 41.49 30.11 10.39
N ASN A 221 40.40 29.83 11.10
CA ASN A 221 40.23 30.22 12.50
C ASN A 221 41.29 29.55 13.38
N MET A 222 41.49 28.24 13.23
CA MET A 222 42.57 27.51 13.94
C MET A 222 43.95 28.10 13.67
N ARG A 223 44.24 28.51 12.42
CA ARG A 223 45.51 29.15 12.07
C ARG A 223 45.65 30.54 12.70
N ILE A 224 44.58 31.32 12.72
CA ILE A 224 44.59 32.65 13.35
C ILE A 224 44.81 32.50 14.86
N GLU A 225 44.09 31.59 15.53
CA GLU A 225 44.27 31.29 16.95
C GLU A 225 45.71 30.87 17.26
N ALA A 226 46.30 29.98 16.45
CA ALA A 226 47.70 29.57 16.62
C ALA A 226 48.70 30.73 16.48
N GLU A 227 48.50 31.64 15.51
CA GLU A 227 49.34 32.83 15.35
C GLU A 227 49.12 33.85 16.47
N CYS A 228 47.87 34.03 16.96
CA CYS A 228 47.58 34.87 18.11
C CYS A 228 48.31 34.36 19.36
N ILE A 229 48.23 33.05 19.66
CA ILE A 229 48.96 32.44 20.78
C ILE A 229 50.48 32.63 20.63
N ARG A 230 51.03 32.49 19.42
CA ARG A 230 52.45 32.73 19.14
C ARG A 230 52.84 34.18 19.44
N LEU A 231 52.05 35.14 18.95
CA LEU A 231 52.28 36.57 19.15
C LEU A 231 52.12 36.99 20.62
N GLU A 232 51.13 36.46 21.33
CA GLU A 232 50.93 36.68 22.77
C GLU A 232 52.16 36.22 23.58
N LYS A 233 52.69 35.04 23.23
CA LYS A 233 53.92 34.51 23.83
C LYS A 233 55.14 35.37 23.53
N GLU A 234 55.27 35.88 22.30
CA GLU A 234 56.37 36.79 21.90
C GLU A 234 56.29 38.15 22.60
N LEU A 235 55.08 38.67 22.84
CA LEU A 235 54.84 39.93 23.54
C LEU A 235 54.92 39.81 25.06
N GLY A 236 55.11 38.60 25.60
CA GLY A 236 55.16 38.35 27.04
C GLY A 236 53.82 38.59 27.75
N ILE A 237 52.72 38.62 27.00
CA ILE A 237 51.37 38.70 27.56
C ILE A 237 51.00 37.28 27.96
N SER A 238 51.37 36.89 29.17
CA SER A 238 50.79 35.71 29.80
C SER A 238 49.33 36.04 30.12
N ASN A 239 48.38 35.30 29.54
CA ASN A 239 47.03 35.20 30.08
C ASN A 239 47.10 34.46 31.43
N GLU A 240 47.64 35.10 32.46
CA GLU A 240 47.35 34.82 33.86
C GLU A 240 46.08 35.58 34.24
N GLU A 241 44.95 35.28 33.59
CA GLU A 241 43.64 35.74 34.04
C GLU A 241 42.58 34.94 33.27
N THR A 242 42.17 33.81 33.86
CA THR A 242 40.83 33.15 33.79
C THR A 242 40.90 31.68 34.23
N THR A 243 41.52 31.41 35.38
CA THR A 243 41.17 30.25 36.23
C THR A 243 40.69 30.76 37.57
N GLY A 244 39.61 31.54 37.53
CA GLY A 244 39.03 32.18 38.70
C GLY A 244 37.54 32.35 38.53
N GLU A 245 36.81 31.25 38.37
CA GLU A 245 35.41 31.11 38.77
C GLU A 245 35.02 29.63 38.64
N SER A 246 35.37 28.88 39.68
CA SER A 246 34.80 27.57 40.00
C SER A 246 34.43 27.61 41.47
N SER A 247 33.20 28.03 41.75
CA SER A 247 32.44 27.79 42.98
C SER A 247 30.97 27.81 42.63
#